data_AF-A0A178EJA5-F1
#
_entry.id   AF-A0A178EJA5-F1
#
_cell.length_a   1.000
_cell.length_b   1.000
_cell.length_c   1.000
_cell.angle_alpha   90.00
_cell.angle_beta   90.00
_cell.angle_gamma   90.00
#
_symmetry.space_group_name_H-M   'P 1'
#
loop_
_entity.id
_entity.type
_entity.pdbx_description
1 polymer ?
#
loop_
_entity_poly.entity_id
_entity_poly.type
_entity_poly.pdbx_seq_one_letter_code
_entity_poly.pdbx_strand_id
1 'polypeptide(L)'
;MNPDFEVKVLLKASAVLGSDNKPNDAVASAFSLSGGAKKMNVQFFDTNCQEIYKSGWSLRIRKSEGENEFEVNYKKRYPLDEGFSTTDADAVSAGVKAAESDGFASSLGYEAQVEVGYQKKTLSISHTATHPDSGFSGTTLPAEDKSREFLNTYAPEKFRTWASSNWGSEKLEESRIYGPVLAKRFKGKWNGLRVSIEVWPIRSSKLNAELENIVEVSFKADILTTALEQRGKLVAFVESQGWLVPKDSLKTALIMERY
;
A
#
# COMPACT_ATOMS: atom_id res chain seq x y z
N MET A 1 -17.65 -8.70 -6.97
CA MET A 1 -16.30 -8.95 -6.42
C MET A 1 -16.43 -9.07 -4.91
N ASN A 2 -15.64 -9.94 -4.25
CA ASN A 2 -15.71 -10.12 -2.80
C ASN A 2 -14.40 -9.63 -2.17
N PRO A 3 -14.38 -8.48 -1.47
CA PRO A 3 -13.13 -7.95 -0.93
C PRO A 3 -12.66 -8.68 0.33
N ASP A 4 -11.35 -8.84 0.48
CA ASP A 4 -10.72 -9.04 1.80
C ASP A 4 -10.54 -7.67 2.50
N PHE A 5 -10.11 -7.69 3.77
CA PHE A 5 -9.92 -6.49 4.56
C PHE A 5 -8.47 -6.42 5.05
N GLU A 6 -7.84 -5.27 4.92
CA GLU A 6 -6.52 -5.00 5.49
C GLU A 6 -6.60 -3.80 6.44
N VAL A 7 -6.40 -4.06 7.73
CA VAL A 7 -6.36 -3.02 8.75
C VAL A 7 -4.95 -2.44 8.81
N LYS A 8 -4.85 -1.11 8.86
CA LYS A 8 -3.58 -0.36 8.87
C LYS A 8 -3.62 0.74 9.93
N VAL A 9 -2.67 0.71 10.87
CA VAL A 9 -2.58 1.71 11.94
C VAL A 9 -1.16 2.27 11.99
N LEU A 10 -1.05 3.60 11.99
CA LEU A 10 0.24 4.29 12.08
C LEU A 10 0.79 4.29 13.51
N LEU A 11 2.10 4.08 13.58
CA LEU A 11 2.86 4.07 14.83
C LEU A 11 3.86 5.23 14.86
N LYS A 12 4.07 5.79 16.05
CA LYS A 12 4.97 6.90 16.30
C LYS A 12 6.40 6.39 16.25
N ALA A 13 7.11 6.69 15.15
CA ALA A 13 8.45 6.17 14.89
C ALA A 13 9.42 6.34 16.08
N SER A 14 9.43 7.50 16.72
CA SER A 14 10.30 7.79 17.88
C SER A 14 9.98 6.96 19.13
N ALA A 15 8.78 6.39 19.24
CA ALA A 15 8.38 5.54 20.36
C ALA A 15 8.55 4.04 20.06
N VAL A 16 8.54 3.65 18.78
CA VAL A 16 8.49 2.24 18.37
C VAL A 16 9.77 1.71 17.73
N LEU A 17 10.67 2.59 17.29
CA LEU A 17 11.94 2.21 16.70
C LEU A 17 13.11 2.38 17.67
N GLY A 18 14.10 1.49 17.56
CA GLY A 18 15.43 1.66 18.14
C GLY A 18 16.34 2.53 17.25
N SER A 19 17.57 2.75 17.70
CA SER A 19 18.58 3.55 16.99
C SER A 19 18.97 2.99 15.62
N ASP A 20 18.73 1.70 15.37
CA ASP A 20 18.99 1.02 14.10
C ASP A 20 17.79 1.06 13.12
N ASN A 21 16.75 1.84 13.45
CA ASN A 21 15.49 1.95 12.73
C ASN A 21 14.77 0.60 12.54
N LYS A 22 14.90 -0.30 13.52
CA LYS A 22 14.07 -1.50 13.66
C LYS A 22 13.11 -1.35 14.84
N PRO A 23 12.00 -2.11 14.88
CA PRO A 23 11.15 -2.17 16.07
C PRO A 23 11.97 -2.44 17.32
N ASN A 24 11.76 -1.66 18.37
CA ASN A 24 12.41 -1.87 19.67
C ASN A 24 11.89 -3.12 20.37
N ASP A 25 12.54 -3.52 21.47
CA ASP A 25 12.22 -4.78 22.19
C ASP A 25 10.77 -4.85 22.68
N ALA A 26 10.20 -3.71 23.08
CA ALA A 26 8.81 -3.64 23.55
C ALA A 26 7.83 -3.96 22.41
N VAL A 27 8.05 -3.37 21.23
CA VAL A 27 7.25 -3.63 20.03
C VAL A 27 7.49 -5.03 19.48
N ALA A 28 8.75 -5.47 19.46
CA ALA A 28 9.11 -6.81 19.03
C ALA A 28 8.41 -7.89 19.88
N SER A 29 8.40 -7.70 21.20
CA SER A 29 7.72 -8.60 22.13
C SER A 29 6.20 -8.53 21.97
N ALA A 30 5.62 -7.33 21.93
CA ALA A 30 4.18 -7.13 21.83
C ALA A 30 3.56 -7.78 20.58
N PHE A 31 4.25 -7.69 19.45
CA PHE A 31 3.81 -8.24 18.17
C PHE A 31 4.46 -9.59 17.84
N SER A 32 5.12 -10.23 18.81
CA SER A 32 5.80 -11.53 18.63
C SER A 32 6.58 -11.58 17.31
N LEU A 33 7.36 -10.53 17.04
CA LEU A 33 8.11 -10.41 15.78
C LEU A 33 9.12 -11.54 15.71
N SER A 34 9.22 -12.16 14.53
CA SER A 34 10.10 -13.31 14.32
C SER A 34 10.84 -13.18 13.00
N GLY A 35 12.08 -13.69 13.00
CA GLY A 35 12.98 -13.57 11.86
C GLY A 35 13.56 -12.16 11.68
N GLY A 36 14.33 -11.99 10.61
CA GLY A 36 14.87 -10.69 10.21
C GLY A 36 13.86 -9.83 9.45
N ALA A 37 14.21 -8.57 9.27
CA ALA A 37 13.47 -7.70 8.35
C ALA A 37 13.61 -8.21 6.91
N LYS A 38 12.51 -8.29 6.18
CA LYS A 38 12.53 -8.46 4.72
C LYS A 38 12.56 -7.08 4.08
N LYS A 39 13.55 -6.81 3.24
CA LYS A 39 13.61 -5.55 2.49
C LYS A 39 12.68 -5.58 1.28
N MET A 40 12.09 -4.42 0.99
CA MET A 40 11.25 -4.21 -0.19
C MET A 40 11.59 -2.85 -0.78
N ASN A 41 12.08 -2.82 -2.02
CA ASN A 41 12.29 -1.58 -2.73
C ASN A 41 11.09 -1.32 -3.63
N VAL A 42 10.52 -0.12 -3.56
CA VAL A 42 9.28 0.23 -4.26
C VAL A 42 9.44 1.55 -4.98
N GLN A 43 9.07 1.58 -6.25
CA GLN A 43 8.96 2.82 -7.04
C GLN A 43 7.55 2.95 -7.61
N PHE A 44 7.04 4.18 -7.62
CA PHE A 44 5.77 4.53 -8.20
C PHE A 44 5.98 5.31 -9.50
N PHE A 45 4.98 5.30 -10.37
CA PHE A 45 5.01 6.02 -11.65
C PHE A 45 3.80 6.92 -11.79
N ASP A 46 4.06 8.17 -12.15
CA ASP A 46 3.04 9.17 -12.44
C ASP A 46 3.61 10.31 -13.29
N THR A 47 2.75 11.12 -13.90
CA THR A 47 3.18 12.35 -14.58
C THR A 47 3.64 13.39 -13.58
N ASN A 48 4.36 14.44 -14.04
CA ASN A 48 4.75 15.56 -13.17
C ASN A 48 3.56 16.24 -12.47
N CYS A 49 2.40 16.18 -13.09
CA CYS A 49 1.15 16.74 -12.58
C CYS A 49 0.35 15.73 -11.74
N GLN A 50 0.86 14.51 -11.53
CA GLN A 50 0.23 13.42 -10.79
C GLN A 50 -1.15 13.04 -11.34
N GLU A 51 -1.31 13.05 -12.66
CA GLU A 51 -2.61 12.82 -13.29
C GLU A 51 -3.13 11.40 -13.09
N ILE A 52 -2.22 10.42 -13.02
CA ILE A 52 -2.59 9.03 -12.76
C ILE A 52 -3.14 8.91 -11.34
N TYR A 53 -2.42 9.46 -10.36
CA TYR A 53 -2.85 9.48 -8.96
C TYR A 53 -4.14 10.26 -8.73
N LYS A 54 -4.29 11.43 -9.36
CA LYS A 54 -5.50 12.25 -9.27
C LYS A 54 -6.73 11.58 -9.89
N SER A 55 -6.54 10.70 -10.88
CA SER A 55 -7.61 9.84 -11.41
C SER A 55 -7.97 8.66 -10.47
N GLY A 56 -7.25 8.53 -9.36
CA GLY A 56 -7.44 7.49 -8.34
C GLY A 56 -6.68 6.19 -8.64
N TRP A 57 -5.84 6.16 -9.67
CA TRP A 57 -4.95 5.04 -9.97
C TRP A 57 -3.61 5.19 -9.24
N SER A 58 -2.93 4.09 -8.94
CA SER A 58 -1.53 4.12 -8.55
C SER A 58 -0.80 2.93 -9.16
N LEU A 59 0.35 3.23 -9.74
CA LEU A 59 1.21 2.27 -10.41
C LEU A 59 2.44 2.06 -9.57
N ARG A 60 2.88 0.82 -9.39
CA ARG A 60 4.15 0.55 -8.73
C ARG A 60 4.86 -0.66 -9.30
N ILE A 61 6.19 -0.60 -9.21
CA ILE A 61 7.06 -1.77 -9.32
C ILE A 61 7.70 -1.98 -7.95
N ARG A 62 7.68 -3.22 -7.48
CA ARG A 62 8.32 -3.62 -6.23
C ARG A 62 9.29 -4.78 -6.47
N LYS A 63 10.45 -4.69 -5.82
CA LYS A 63 11.37 -5.80 -5.64
C LYS A 63 11.49 -6.18 -4.17
N SER A 64 11.16 -7.42 -3.84
CA SER A 64 11.29 -7.94 -2.48
C SER A 64 12.53 -8.82 -2.36
N GLU A 65 13.24 -8.69 -1.23
CA GLU A 65 14.43 -9.50 -0.93
C GLU A 65 14.11 -11.00 -0.93
N GLY A 66 14.93 -11.80 -1.60
CA GLY A 66 14.75 -13.25 -1.69
C GLY A 66 13.69 -13.73 -2.67
N GLU A 67 12.98 -12.83 -3.36
CA GLU A 67 12.14 -13.19 -4.51
C GLU A 67 12.98 -13.09 -5.80
N ASN A 68 12.57 -13.80 -6.85
CA ASN A 68 13.19 -13.82 -8.19
C ASN A 68 12.35 -13.07 -9.26
N GLU A 69 11.38 -12.28 -8.81
CA GLU A 69 10.49 -11.54 -9.70
C GLU A 69 10.31 -10.10 -9.20
N PHE A 70 9.91 -9.22 -10.10
CA PHE A 70 9.31 -7.92 -9.82
C PHE A 70 7.80 -8.09 -9.70
N GLU A 71 7.18 -7.43 -8.72
CA GLU A 71 5.74 -7.24 -8.65
C GLU A 71 5.39 -5.94 -9.37
N VAL A 72 4.60 -6.02 -10.46
CA VAL A 72 4.06 -4.87 -11.20
C VAL A 72 2.58 -4.75 -10.84
N ASN A 73 2.20 -3.66 -10.17
CA ASN A 73 0.87 -3.52 -9.60
C ASN A 73 0.18 -2.23 -10.06
N TYR A 74 -1.08 -2.39 -10.46
CA TYR A 74 -2.04 -1.35 -10.77
C TYR A 74 -3.09 -1.37 -9.69
N LYS A 75 -3.36 -0.24 -9.05
CA LYS A 75 -4.39 -0.15 -8.01
C LYS A 75 -5.28 1.07 -8.24
N LYS A 76 -6.58 0.86 -8.42
CA LYS A 76 -7.63 1.89 -8.41
C LYS A 76 -8.23 2.00 -7.02
N ARG A 77 -8.43 3.22 -6.54
CA ARG A 77 -9.05 3.48 -5.22
C ARG A 77 -10.40 4.15 -5.34
N TYR A 78 -11.28 3.78 -4.42
CA TYR A 78 -12.61 4.31 -4.18
C TYR A 78 -12.71 4.65 -2.69
N PRO A 79 -12.69 5.93 -2.32
CA PRO A 79 -12.97 6.34 -0.95
C PRO A 79 -14.33 5.80 -0.52
N LEU A 80 -14.42 5.30 0.71
CA LEU A 80 -15.68 4.93 1.35
C LEU A 80 -15.97 5.94 2.47
N ASP A 81 -17.22 5.96 2.95
CA ASP A 81 -17.64 6.86 4.01
C ASP A 81 -16.76 6.76 5.27
N GLU A 82 -16.55 7.90 5.92
CA GLU A 82 -15.75 8.03 7.14
C GLU A 82 -16.47 7.46 8.37
N GLY A 83 -15.69 7.09 9.39
CA GLY A 83 -16.21 6.49 10.62
C GLY A 83 -16.36 4.97 10.54
N PHE A 84 -16.86 4.35 11.60
CA PHE A 84 -17.07 2.90 11.68
C PHE A 84 -18.43 2.64 12.31
N SER A 85 -19.40 2.19 11.50
CA SER A 85 -20.77 1.96 11.97
C SER A 85 -21.38 0.71 11.33
N THR A 86 -22.60 0.36 11.75
CA THR A 86 -23.36 -0.76 11.17
C THR A 86 -23.67 -0.59 9.67
N THR A 87 -23.58 0.63 9.13
CA THR A 87 -23.74 0.90 7.68
C THR A 87 -22.46 0.66 6.87
N ASP A 88 -21.37 0.25 7.51
CA ASP A 88 -20.10 0.00 6.80
C ASP A 88 -20.24 -1.11 5.75
N ALA A 89 -21.12 -2.09 5.98
CA ALA A 89 -21.42 -3.13 4.98
C ALA A 89 -22.07 -2.54 3.72
N ASP A 90 -22.98 -1.56 3.88
CA ASP A 90 -23.65 -0.89 2.77
C ASP A 90 -22.68 -0.02 1.99
N ALA A 91 -21.79 0.71 2.68
CA ALA A 91 -20.75 1.51 2.04
C ALA A 91 -19.77 0.65 1.23
N VAL A 92 -19.35 -0.51 1.77
CA VAL A 92 -18.51 -1.47 1.03
C VAL A 92 -19.26 -2.01 -0.20
N SER A 93 -20.52 -2.39 -0.04
CA SER A 93 -21.36 -2.87 -1.16
C SER A 93 -21.52 -1.82 -2.26
N ALA A 94 -21.76 -0.56 -1.87
CA ALA A 94 -21.85 0.56 -2.81
C ALA A 94 -20.53 0.81 -3.55
N GLY A 95 -19.39 0.78 -2.84
CA GLY A 95 -18.07 0.90 -3.45
C GLY A 95 -17.77 -0.22 -4.45
N VAL A 96 -18.12 -1.47 -4.11
CA VAL A 96 -17.97 -2.61 -5.01
C VAL A 96 -18.83 -2.44 -6.26
N LYS A 97 -20.10 -2.04 -6.11
CA LYS A 97 -20.98 -1.76 -7.25
C LYS A 97 -20.45 -0.64 -8.15
N ALA A 98 -19.88 0.40 -7.56
CA ALA A 98 -19.25 1.49 -8.32
C ALA A 98 -18.07 0.95 -9.16
N ALA A 99 -17.18 0.16 -8.56
CA ALA A 99 -16.09 -0.47 -9.29
C ALA A 99 -16.59 -1.44 -10.39
N GLU A 100 -17.62 -2.24 -10.12
CA GLU A 100 -18.23 -3.10 -11.14
C GLU A 100 -18.86 -2.31 -12.28
N SER A 101 -19.46 -1.16 -12.00
CA SER A 101 -20.00 -0.23 -13.01
C SER A 101 -18.91 0.39 -13.87
N ASP A 102 -17.72 0.65 -13.30
CA ASP A 102 -16.51 1.04 -14.04
C ASP A 102 -15.91 -0.14 -14.85
N GLY A 103 -16.49 -1.33 -14.72
CA GLY A 103 -16.13 -2.53 -15.48
C GLY A 103 -15.02 -3.36 -14.84
N PHE A 104 -14.75 -3.18 -13.55
CA PHE A 104 -13.86 -4.07 -12.81
C PHE A 104 -14.55 -5.39 -12.46
N ALA A 105 -13.88 -6.52 -12.69
CA ALA A 105 -14.40 -7.84 -12.37
C ALA A 105 -13.28 -8.82 -12.03
N SER A 106 -13.53 -9.73 -11.08
CA SER A 106 -12.55 -10.76 -10.70
C SER A 106 -12.22 -11.73 -11.85
N SER A 107 -13.16 -11.97 -12.78
CA SER A 107 -12.92 -12.75 -14.00
C SER A 107 -11.90 -12.12 -14.95
N LEU A 108 -11.59 -10.83 -14.77
CA LEU A 108 -10.57 -10.10 -15.53
C LEU A 108 -9.25 -9.95 -14.74
N GLY A 109 -9.08 -10.73 -13.66
CA GLY A 109 -7.85 -10.70 -12.84
C GLY A 109 -7.78 -9.56 -11.83
N TYR A 110 -8.90 -8.90 -11.51
CA TYR A 110 -8.95 -7.87 -10.48
C TYR A 110 -9.28 -8.42 -9.10
N GLU A 111 -8.50 -7.99 -8.11
CA GLU A 111 -8.70 -8.31 -6.70
C GLU A 111 -9.20 -7.08 -5.94
N ALA A 112 -10.26 -7.27 -5.15
CA ALA A 112 -10.83 -6.23 -4.31
C ALA A 112 -10.30 -6.37 -2.88
N GLN A 113 -9.97 -5.25 -2.24
CA GLN A 113 -9.58 -5.18 -0.84
C GLN A 113 -10.06 -3.88 -0.23
N VAL A 114 -10.63 -3.94 0.97
CA VAL A 114 -10.94 -2.74 1.76
C VAL A 114 -9.78 -2.47 2.72
N GLU A 115 -9.09 -1.36 2.50
CA GLU A 115 -8.10 -0.83 3.44
C GLU A 115 -8.85 -0.09 4.56
N VAL A 116 -8.67 -0.52 5.80
CA VAL A 116 -9.35 0.01 7.00
C VAL A 116 -8.30 0.74 7.85
N GLY A 117 -8.29 2.07 7.78
CA GLY A 117 -7.34 2.93 8.46
C GLY A 117 -7.76 3.32 9.89
N TYR A 118 -7.23 4.44 10.39
CA TYR A 118 -7.60 5.01 11.68
C TYR A 118 -8.98 5.66 11.66
N GLN A 119 -9.36 6.44 10.65
CA GLN A 119 -10.70 7.04 10.52
C GLN A 119 -11.36 6.71 9.18
N LYS A 120 -10.56 6.39 8.17
CA LYS A 120 -11.01 6.20 6.79
C LYS A 120 -11.03 4.73 6.40
N LYS A 121 -11.94 4.41 5.47
CA LYS A 121 -11.94 3.15 4.71
C LYS A 121 -11.76 3.46 3.23
N THR A 122 -11.08 2.59 2.50
CA THR A 122 -10.89 2.75 1.06
C THR A 122 -10.95 1.40 0.38
N LEU A 123 -11.88 1.25 -0.57
CA LEU A 123 -11.87 0.10 -1.46
C LEU A 123 -10.76 0.28 -2.49
N SER A 124 -9.91 -0.73 -2.60
CA SER A 124 -8.85 -0.84 -3.60
C SER A 124 -9.16 -1.99 -4.54
N ILE A 125 -9.12 -1.72 -5.84
CA ILE A 125 -9.17 -2.74 -6.89
C ILE A 125 -7.78 -2.84 -7.51
N SER A 126 -7.18 -4.02 -7.43
CA SER A 126 -5.79 -4.25 -7.84
C SER A 126 -5.70 -5.25 -8.98
N HIS A 127 -4.78 -5.01 -9.91
CA HIS A 127 -4.30 -5.99 -10.87
C HIS A 127 -2.79 -6.12 -10.70
N THR A 128 -2.31 -7.33 -10.49
CA THR A 128 -0.89 -7.61 -10.23
C THR A 128 -0.38 -8.59 -11.26
N ALA A 129 0.75 -8.24 -11.87
CA ALA A 129 1.54 -9.13 -12.71
C ALA A 129 2.94 -9.28 -12.12
N THR A 130 3.66 -10.29 -12.57
CA THR A 130 5.07 -10.46 -12.23
C THR A 130 5.95 -10.47 -13.47
N HIS A 131 7.19 -10.00 -13.30
CA HIS A 131 8.22 -10.04 -14.34
C HIS A 131 9.50 -10.66 -13.75
N PRO A 132 10.15 -11.63 -14.43
CA PRO A 132 11.42 -12.18 -13.96
C PRO A 132 12.47 -11.11 -13.74
N ASP A 133 13.31 -11.26 -12.70
CA ASP A 133 14.34 -10.28 -12.35
C ASP A 133 15.73 -10.59 -12.96
N SER A 134 15.77 -11.38 -14.04
CA SER A 134 17.01 -11.77 -14.71
C SER A 134 17.90 -10.56 -15.01
N GLY A 135 19.13 -10.58 -14.48
CA GLY A 135 20.09 -9.48 -14.60
C GLY A 135 20.04 -8.45 -13.46
N PHE A 136 19.17 -8.63 -12.47
CA PHE A 136 19.10 -7.81 -11.27
C PHE A 136 19.55 -8.60 -10.03
N SER A 137 20.00 -7.89 -8.99
CA SER A 137 20.46 -8.48 -7.74
C SER A 137 19.77 -7.86 -6.53
N GLY A 138 19.43 -8.69 -5.53
CA GLY A 138 18.87 -8.22 -4.26
C GLY A 138 17.57 -7.46 -4.45
N THR A 139 17.55 -6.18 -4.07
CA THR A 139 16.37 -5.29 -4.18
C THR A 139 16.55 -4.17 -5.20
N THR A 140 17.47 -4.32 -6.16
CA THR A 140 17.68 -3.35 -7.23
C THR A 140 16.43 -3.26 -8.10
N LEU A 141 15.98 -2.04 -8.39
CA LEU A 141 14.84 -1.76 -9.26
C LEU A 141 15.32 -1.41 -10.68
N PRO A 142 14.49 -1.64 -11.72
CA PRO A 142 14.76 -1.18 -13.07
C PRO A 142 14.84 0.35 -13.15
N ALA A 143 15.66 0.85 -14.07
CA ALA A 143 15.68 2.26 -14.44
C ALA A 143 14.36 2.69 -15.10
N GLU A 144 14.15 4.00 -15.26
CA GLU A 144 12.87 4.57 -15.67
C GLU A 144 12.33 4.00 -17.00
N ASP A 145 13.15 3.94 -18.05
CA ASP A 145 12.72 3.40 -19.36
C ASP A 145 12.27 1.94 -19.28
N LYS A 146 13.07 1.10 -18.60
CA LYS A 146 12.75 -0.31 -18.42
C LYS A 146 11.52 -0.53 -17.54
N SER A 147 11.32 0.38 -16.59
CA SER A 147 10.14 0.37 -15.73
C SER A 147 8.86 0.76 -16.49
N ARG A 148 8.93 1.79 -17.35
CA ARG A 148 7.86 2.14 -18.28
C ARG A 148 7.55 0.97 -19.21
N GLU A 149 8.55 0.26 -19.71
CA GLU A 149 8.36 -0.96 -20.52
C GLU A 149 7.60 -2.04 -19.75
N PHE A 150 7.99 -2.34 -18.51
CA PHE A 150 7.27 -3.30 -17.66
C PHE A 150 5.82 -2.89 -17.42
N LEU A 151 5.60 -1.63 -17.07
CA LEU A 151 4.24 -1.11 -16.88
C LEU A 151 3.44 -1.19 -18.19
N ASN A 152 3.99 -0.74 -19.32
CA ASN A 152 3.28 -0.84 -20.59
C ASN A 152 3.00 -2.28 -21.03
N THR A 153 3.85 -3.24 -20.67
CA THR A 153 3.65 -4.66 -20.98
C THR A 153 2.49 -5.26 -20.18
N TYR A 154 2.43 -4.96 -18.87
CA TYR A 154 1.47 -5.58 -17.96
C TYR A 154 0.25 -4.70 -17.64
N ALA A 155 0.11 -3.55 -18.30
CA ALA A 155 -1.02 -2.65 -18.12
C ALA A 155 -2.35 -3.35 -18.48
N PRO A 156 -3.29 -3.44 -17.53
CA PRO A 156 -4.59 -4.04 -17.80
C PRO A 156 -5.45 -3.08 -18.61
N GLU A 157 -6.38 -3.63 -19.38
CA GLU A 157 -7.17 -2.86 -20.36
C GLU A 157 -7.91 -1.67 -19.73
N LYS A 158 -8.47 -1.84 -18.51
CA LYS A 158 -9.18 -0.75 -17.82
C LYS A 158 -8.29 0.41 -17.42
N PHE A 159 -7.01 0.17 -17.19
CA PHE A 159 -6.06 1.25 -16.99
C PHE A 159 -5.77 1.96 -18.32
N ARG A 160 -5.54 1.20 -19.41
CA ARG A 160 -5.24 1.77 -20.74
C ARG A 160 -6.35 2.67 -21.26
N THR A 161 -7.61 2.30 -21.05
CA THR A 161 -8.78 3.00 -21.60
C THR A 161 -9.58 3.79 -20.58
N TRP A 162 -8.97 4.14 -19.43
CA TRP A 162 -9.70 4.69 -18.28
C TRP A 162 -10.56 5.93 -18.59
N ALA A 163 -9.96 6.99 -19.13
CA ALA A 163 -10.67 8.25 -19.44
C ALA A 163 -10.93 8.46 -20.94
N SER A 164 -10.10 7.86 -21.79
CA SER A 164 -10.21 7.88 -23.24
C SER A 164 -9.46 6.67 -23.79
N SER A 165 -9.63 6.37 -25.08
CA SER A 165 -8.76 5.42 -25.78
C SER A 165 -7.30 5.77 -25.54
N ASN A 166 -6.48 4.79 -25.15
CA ASN A 166 -5.04 4.90 -24.87
C ASN A 166 -4.61 5.81 -23.71
N TRP A 167 -5.54 6.39 -22.94
CA TRP A 167 -5.24 7.29 -21.82
C TRP A 167 -4.10 6.78 -20.92
N GLY A 168 -4.16 5.52 -20.48
CA GLY A 168 -3.17 4.97 -19.56
C GLY A 168 -1.78 4.82 -20.18
N SER A 169 -1.72 4.49 -21.48
CA SER A 169 -0.47 4.38 -22.22
C SER A 169 0.17 5.77 -22.41
N GLU A 170 -0.62 6.76 -22.81
CA GLU A 170 -0.16 8.16 -22.96
C GLU A 170 0.37 8.71 -21.63
N LYS A 171 -0.36 8.48 -20.53
CA LYS A 171 0.10 8.89 -19.20
C LYS A 171 1.33 8.16 -18.71
N LEU A 172 1.54 6.91 -19.11
CA LEU A 172 2.77 6.18 -18.82
C LEU A 172 3.98 6.73 -19.59
N GLU A 173 3.79 7.17 -20.85
CA GLU A 173 4.86 7.80 -21.63
C GLU A 173 5.33 9.13 -21.00
N GLU A 174 4.41 9.90 -20.44
CA GLU A 174 4.69 11.15 -19.71
C GLU A 174 5.16 10.94 -18.26
N SER A 175 5.12 9.70 -17.77
CA SER A 175 5.37 9.40 -16.36
C SER A 175 6.85 9.35 -16.01
N ARG A 176 7.17 9.69 -14.76
CA ARG A 176 8.49 9.55 -14.14
C ARG A 176 8.40 8.75 -12.84
N ILE A 177 9.57 8.38 -12.31
CA ILE A 177 9.66 7.74 -11.00
C ILE A 177 9.30 8.71 -9.86
N TYR A 178 8.47 8.23 -8.95
CA TYR A 178 8.27 8.74 -7.59
C TYR A 178 8.80 7.71 -6.58
N GLY A 179 9.70 8.14 -5.69
CA GLY A 179 10.58 7.25 -4.91
C GLY A 179 11.98 7.14 -5.55
N PRO A 180 12.64 5.96 -5.55
CA PRO A 180 12.23 4.72 -4.89
C PRO A 180 12.33 4.79 -3.36
N VAL A 181 11.61 3.91 -2.67
CA VAL A 181 11.65 3.77 -1.21
C VAL A 181 12.03 2.34 -0.83
N LEU A 182 13.14 2.20 -0.12
CA LEU A 182 13.61 0.94 0.45
C LEU A 182 12.99 0.73 1.83
N ALA A 183 11.83 0.07 1.87
CA ALA A 183 11.11 -0.25 3.09
C ALA A 183 11.62 -1.57 3.73
N LYS A 184 11.33 -1.72 5.02
CA LYS A 184 11.57 -2.96 5.78
C LYS A 184 10.24 -3.48 6.30
N ARG A 185 10.00 -4.79 6.16
CA ARG A 185 8.84 -5.48 6.73
C ARG A 185 9.29 -6.51 7.76
N PHE A 186 8.68 -6.45 8.95
CA PHE A 186 8.83 -7.39 10.04
C PHE A 186 7.54 -8.18 10.16
N LYS A 187 7.62 -9.51 10.26
CA LYS A 187 6.45 -10.37 10.43
C LYS A 187 6.34 -10.83 11.88
N GLY A 188 5.11 -10.93 12.36
CA GLY A 188 4.85 -11.40 13.72
C GLY A 188 3.43 -11.89 13.91
N LYS A 189 3.01 -11.96 15.17
CA LYS A 189 1.65 -12.32 15.56
C LYS A 189 1.14 -11.41 16.67
N TRP A 190 -0.13 -11.06 16.61
CA TRP A 190 -0.80 -10.32 17.67
C TRP A 190 -2.25 -10.74 17.74
N ASN A 191 -2.72 -11.07 18.94
CA ASN A 191 -4.08 -11.57 19.19
C ASN A 191 -4.50 -12.74 18.27
N GLY A 192 -3.58 -13.68 18.02
CA GLY A 192 -3.80 -14.83 17.14
C GLY A 192 -3.73 -14.53 15.64
N LEU A 193 -3.65 -13.26 15.24
CA LEU A 193 -3.54 -12.84 13.84
C LEU A 193 -2.08 -12.72 13.40
N ARG A 194 -1.82 -12.99 12.12
CA ARG A 194 -0.53 -12.63 11.51
C ARG A 194 -0.51 -11.12 11.30
N VAL A 195 0.55 -10.47 11.75
CA VAL A 195 0.74 -9.03 11.59
C VAL A 195 2.02 -8.74 10.83
N SER A 196 2.06 -7.59 10.19
CA SER A 196 3.28 -6.99 9.68
C SER A 196 3.51 -5.65 10.34
N ILE A 197 4.76 -5.34 10.66
CA ILE A 197 5.20 -3.97 10.94
C ILE A 197 6.09 -3.54 9.79
N GLU A 198 5.77 -2.41 9.17
CA GLU A 198 6.55 -1.85 8.08
C GLU A 198 7.16 -0.52 8.48
N VAL A 199 8.43 -0.33 8.10
CA VAL A 199 9.18 0.92 8.29
C VAL A 199 9.52 1.46 6.90
N TRP A 200 8.98 2.63 6.59
CA TRP A 200 9.15 3.29 5.29
C TRP A 200 9.90 4.61 5.47
N PRO A 201 11.19 4.68 5.12
CA PRO A 201 11.92 5.93 5.09
C PRO A 201 11.49 6.76 3.87
N ILE A 202 10.66 7.78 4.09
CA ILE A 202 10.12 8.66 3.05
C ILE A 202 10.71 10.05 3.27
N ARG A 203 10.97 10.81 2.20
CA ARG A 203 11.38 12.22 2.33
C ARG A 203 10.46 12.97 3.29
N SER A 204 10.97 13.92 4.05
CA SER A 204 10.19 14.72 4.98
C SER A 204 9.28 15.71 4.25
N SER A 205 9.71 16.21 3.09
CA SER A 205 8.90 17.04 2.18
C SER A 205 9.45 17.02 0.76
N LYS A 206 8.73 17.65 -0.18
CA LYS A 206 9.20 17.82 -1.58
C LYS A 206 10.55 18.54 -1.69
N LEU A 207 10.80 19.49 -0.78
CA LEU A 207 12.00 20.34 -0.81
C LEU A 207 13.11 19.84 0.13
N ASN A 208 12.81 18.88 1.02
CA ASN A 208 13.79 18.32 1.96
C ASN A 208 13.91 16.81 1.75
N ALA A 209 15.09 16.38 1.28
CA ALA A 209 15.39 14.99 1.01
C ALA A 209 15.70 14.15 2.27
N GLU A 210 15.78 14.76 3.46
CA GLU A 210 15.90 14.04 4.73
C GLU A 210 14.76 13.04 4.89
N LEU A 211 15.08 11.86 5.43
CA LEU A 211 14.14 10.75 5.54
C LEU A 211 13.46 10.74 6.90
N GLU A 212 12.13 10.73 6.87
CA GLU A 212 11.25 10.45 7.99
C GLU A 212 10.80 8.99 7.91
N ASN A 213 10.89 8.26 9.03
CA ASN A 213 10.35 6.90 9.09
C ASN A 213 8.85 6.92 9.34
N ILE A 214 8.08 6.46 8.36
CA ILE A 214 6.66 6.17 8.52
C ILE A 214 6.52 4.71 8.93
N VAL A 215 5.98 4.48 10.13
CA VAL A 215 5.81 3.14 10.71
C VAL A 215 4.33 2.77 10.72
N GLU A 216 4.01 1.57 10.26
CA GLU A 216 2.64 1.04 10.23
C GLU A 216 2.64 -0.40 10.74
N VAL A 217 1.62 -0.74 11.54
CA VAL A 217 1.23 -2.12 11.80
C VAL A 217 -0.01 -2.46 10.98
N SER A 218 0.00 -3.65 10.38
CA SER A 218 -1.13 -4.14 9.58
C SER A 218 -1.44 -5.61 9.81
N PHE A 219 -2.70 -5.98 9.57
CA PHE A 219 -3.15 -7.36 9.50
C PHE A 219 -4.30 -7.49 8.49
N LYS A 220 -4.54 -8.72 8.03
CA LYS A 220 -5.65 -9.05 7.14
C LYS A 220 -6.76 -9.80 7.88
N ALA A 221 -7.99 -9.63 7.40
CA ALA A 221 -9.16 -10.38 7.81
C ALA A 221 -10.06 -10.65 6.59
N ASP A 222 -10.77 -11.77 6.59
CA ASP A 222 -11.61 -12.18 5.46
C ASP A 222 -12.99 -11.52 5.49
N ILE A 223 -13.44 -11.05 6.67
CA ILE A 223 -14.75 -10.43 6.85
C ILE A 223 -14.66 -9.10 7.61
N LEU A 224 -15.57 -8.18 7.27
CA LEU A 224 -15.61 -6.82 7.80
C LEU A 224 -15.73 -6.78 9.33
N THR A 225 -16.60 -7.61 9.92
CA THR A 225 -16.85 -7.62 11.36
C THR A 225 -15.57 -7.93 12.15
N THR A 226 -14.83 -8.97 11.75
CA THR A 226 -13.53 -9.30 12.34
C THR A 226 -12.51 -8.18 12.13
N ALA A 227 -12.47 -7.57 10.94
CA ALA A 227 -11.57 -6.46 10.67
C ALA A 227 -11.84 -5.27 11.61
N LEU A 228 -13.10 -4.85 11.78
CA LEU A 228 -13.48 -3.73 12.62
C LEU A 228 -13.25 -4.00 14.12
N GLU A 229 -13.61 -5.19 14.60
CA GLU A 229 -13.41 -5.58 16.00
C GLU A 229 -11.92 -5.59 16.34
N GLN A 230 -11.11 -6.24 15.51
CA GLN A 230 -9.67 -6.37 15.74
C GLN A 230 -8.95 -5.05 15.53
N ARG A 231 -9.44 -4.19 14.63
CA ARG A 231 -8.97 -2.81 14.51
C ARG A 231 -9.19 -2.03 15.81
N GLY A 232 -10.39 -2.09 16.37
CA GLY A 232 -10.70 -1.40 17.63
C GLY A 232 -9.76 -1.83 18.76
N LYS A 233 -9.52 -3.14 18.88
CA LYS A 233 -8.56 -3.71 19.83
C LYS A 233 -7.12 -3.23 19.56
N LEU A 234 -6.71 -3.20 18.30
CA LEU A 234 -5.35 -2.79 17.91
C LEU A 234 -5.11 -1.31 18.23
N VAL A 235 -6.06 -0.44 17.85
CA VAL A 235 -5.99 1.00 18.12
C VAL A 235 -5.91 1.26 19.62
N ALA A 236 -6.82 0.69 20.41
CA ALA A 236 -6.81 0.86 21.87
C ALA A 236 -5.50 0.35 22.50
N PHE A 237 -4.99 -0.79 22.02
CA PHE A 237 -3.72 -1.33 22.49
C PHE A 237 -2.57 -0.36 22.19
N VAL A 238 -2.35 0.04 20.94
CA VAL A 238 -1.20 0.90 20.58
C VAL A 238 -1.33 2.32 21.14
N GLU A 239 -2.56 2.80 21.37
CA GLU A 239 -2.82 4.04 22.10
C GLU A 239 -2.40 3.93 23.57
N SER A 240 -2.78 2.85 24.26
CA SER A 240 -2.40 2.61 25.66
C SER A 240 -0.88 2.55 25.88
N GLN A 241 -0.13 2.17 24.84
CA GLN A 241 1.33 2.13 24.87
C GLN A 241 1.98 3.49 24.51
N GLY A 242 1.19 4.50 24.13
CA GLY A 242 1.69 5.78 23.62
C GLY A 242 2.29 5.72 22.21
N TRP A 243 2.04 4.62 21.48
CA TRP A 243 2.59 4.35 20.15
C TRP A 243 1.70 4.88 19.03
N LEU A 244 0.42 5.13 19.26
CA LEU A 244 -0.51 5.56 18.21
C LEU A 244 -0.12 6.91 17.57
N VAL A 245 -0.24 6.98 16.25
CA VAL A 245 -0.42 8.25 15.54
C VAL A 245 -1.88 8.30 15.07
N PRO A 246 -2.73 9.16 15.66
CA PRO A 246 -4.18 9.14 15.45
C PRO A 246 -4.56 9.87 14.15
N LYS A 247 -4.04 9.40 13.01
CA LYS A 247 -4.35 9.91 11.67
C LYS A 247 -4.28 8.80 10.64
N ASP A 248 -5.02 8.97 9.54
CA ASP A 248 -4.82 8.19 8.34
C ASP A 248 -3.63 8.70 7.53
N SER A 249 -2.90 7.79 6.89
CA SER A 249 -1.95 8.16 5.85
C SER A 249 -1.76 7.03 4.86
N LEU A 250 -1.99 7.33 3.58
CA LEU A 250 -1.59 6.45 2.50
C LEU A 250 -0.13 6.73 2.14
N LYS A 251 0.73 5.72 2.24
CA LYS A 251 2.16 5.83 1.84
C LYS A 251 2.32 6.33 0.42
N THR A 252 1.44 5.88 -0.49
CA THR A 252 1.40 6.38 -1.87
C THR A 252 1.12 7.88 -1.91
N ALA A 253 0.18 8.40 -1.13
CA ALA A 253 -0.11 9.84 -1.08
C ALA A 253 1.13 10.63 -0.63
N LEU A 254 1.79 10.19 0.45
CA LEU A 254 3.02 10.82 0.94
C LEU A 254 4.14 10.78 -0.10
N ILE A 255 4.32 9.65 -0.80
CA ILE A 255 5.37 9.53 -1.81
C ILE A 255 5.07 10.45 -3.01
N MET A 256 3.82 10.52 -3.47
CA MET A 256 3.44 11.45 -4.54
C MET A 256 3.67 12.90 -4.13
N GLU A 257 3.31 13.28 -2.92
CA GLU A 257 3.48 14.65 -2.41
C GLU A 257 4.96 15.06 -2.28
N ARG A 258 5.83 14.14 -1.85
CA ARG A 258 7.18 14.46 -1.37
C ARG A 258 8.33 14.13 -2.34
N TYR A 259 8.04 13.52 -3.49
CA TYR A 259 9.00 13.23 -4.58
C TYR A 259 8.61 13.92 -5.90
#